data_AF-A0A3N5GLE2-F1
#
_entry.id   AF-A0A3N5GLE2-F1
#
_cell.length_a   1.000
_cell.length_b   1.000
_cell.length_c   1.000
_cell.angle_alpha   90.00
_cell.angle_beta   90.00
_cell.angle_gamma   90.00
#
_symmetry.space_group_name_H-M   'P 1'
#
loop_
_entity.id
_entity.type
_entity.pdbx_description
1 polymer ?
#
loop_
_entity_poly.entity_id
_entity_poly.type
_entity_poly.pdbx_seq_one_letter_code
_entity_poly.pdbx_strand_id
1 'polypeptide(L)'
;GDLLAALTVALVILAVAGGWLADKFGAKKVLLAASLLTSLGFVLIWIAPTPSVLVLNGSVFGAGIGLFLTSSWALANKLAPQGEAGKYLGLTNLSTAGAGALARLEGPAIDALNAAHPGLWYGYAGMFIFGTFCTLLSAFLIKRVTIKGSDQ
;
A
#
# COMPACT_ATOMS: atom_id res chain seq x y z
N GLY A 1 -16.21 9.12 -9.87
CA GLY A 1 -15.02 9.51 -10.65
C GLY A 1 -14.00 10.19 -9.76
N ASP A 2 -14.43 11.19 -9.00
CA ASP A 2 -13.56 12.14 -8.30
C ASP A 2 -12.63 11.52 -7.26
N LEU A 3 -13.10 10.51 -6.50
CA LEU A 3 -12.25 9.77 -5.56
C LEU A 3 -11.11 9.04 -6.26
N LEU A 4 -11.42 8.31 -7.33
CA LEU A 4 -10.41 7.57 -8.09
C LEU A 4 -9.40 8.53 -8.73
N ALA A 5 -9.87 9.66 -9.25
CA ALA A 5 -9.00 10.70 -9.80
C ALA A 5 -8.06 11.28 -8.73
N ALA A 6 -8.58 11.67 -7.56
CA ALA A 6 -7.78 12.19 -6.46
C ALA A 6 -6.75 11.18 -5.95
N LEU A 7 -7.13 9.90 -5.85
CA LEU A 7 -6.24 8.80 -5.51
C LEU A 7 -5.11 8.66 -6.53
N THR A 8 -5.44 8.61 -7.82
CA THR A 8 -4.46 8.43 -8.89
C THR A 8 -3.50 9.61 -8.99
N VAL A 9 -4.01 10.85 -8.89
CA VAL A 9 -3.16 12.05 -8.92
C VAL A 9 -2.18 12.06 -7.75
N ALA A 10 -2.68 11.82 -6.53
CA ALA A 10 -1.82 11.75 -5.34
C ALA A 10 -0.79 10.63 -5.48
N LEU A 11 -1.21 9.45 -5.93
CA LEU A 11 -0.31 8.32 -6.17
C LEU A 11 0.81 8.67 -7.16
N VAL A 12 0.48 9.27 -8.31
CA VAL A 12 1.46 9.60 -9.35
C VAL A 12 2.48 10.62 -8.82
N ILE A 13 2.01 11.70 -8.19
CA ILE A 13 2.90 12.74 -7.64
C ILE A 13 3.82 12.15 -6.59
N LEU A 14 3.27 11.36 -5.66
CA LEU A 14 4.03 10.79 -4.56
C LEU A 14 4.89 9.61 -4.97
N ALA A 15 4.56 8.90 -6.06
CA ALA A 15 5.46 7.91 -6.63
C ALA A 15 6.75 8.59 -7.11
N VAL A 16 6.64 9.70 -7.84
CA VAL A 16 7.83 10.45 -8.30
C VAL A 16 8.63 11.00 -7.13
N ALA A 17 7.96 11.64 -6.16
CA ALA A 17 8.62 12.15 -4.95
C ALA A 17 9.22 11.04 -4.07
N GLY A 18 8.58 9.87 -4.04
CA GLY A 18 8.98 8.72 -3.24
C GLY A 18 10.32 8.13 -3.66
N GLY A 19 10.63 8.13 -4.95
CA GLY A 19 11.95 7.74 -5.44
C GLY A 19 13.05 8.61 -4.85
N TRP A 20 12.90 9.94 -4.95
CA TRP A 20 13.86 10.89 -4.37
C TRP A 20 13.99 10.76 -2.85
N LEU A 21 12.86 10.57 -2.14
CA LEU A 21 12.86 10.34 -0.70
C LEU A 21 13.60 9.05 -0.33
N ALA A 22 13.36 7.96 -1.07
CA ALA A 22 13.98 6.66 -0.84
C ALA A 22 15.49 6.70 -1.07
N ASP A 23 15.95 7.46 -2.05
CA ASP A 23 17.38 7.66 -2.32
C ASP A 23 18.04 8.49 -1.21
N LYS A 24 17.37 9.56 -0.73
CA LYS A 24 17.92 10.46 0.30
C LYS A 24 17.89 9.86 1.72
N PHE A 25 16.79 9.24 2.13
CA PHE A 25 16.59 8.77 3.51
C PHE A 25 16.77 7.25 3.67
N GLY A 26 16.93 6.53 2.56
CA GLY A 26 17.05 5.08 2.51
C GLY A 26 15.70 4.38 2.36
N ALA A 27 15.63 3.50 1.35
CA ALA A 27 14.42 2.78 0.96
C ALA A 27 13.69 2.08 2.13
N LYS A 28 14.40 1.48 3.09
CA LYS A 28 13.78 0.82 4.25
C LYS A 28 12.99 1.79 5.12
N LYS A 29 13.55 2.96 5.44
CA LYS A 29 12.91 3.96 6.33
C LYS A 29 11.69 4.57 5.64
N VAL A 30 11.82 4.90 4.36
CA VAL A 30 10.72 5.45 3.57
C VAL A 30 9.61 4.43 3.37
N LEU A 31 9.94 3.16 3.11
CA LEU A 31 8.95 2.09 3.00
C LEU A 31 8.17 1.91 4.31
N LEU A 32 8.84 1.98 5.46
CA LEU A 32 8.20 1.87 6.77
C LEU A 32 7.27 3.05 7.05
N ALA A 33 7.70 4.28 6.73
CA ALA A 33 6.85 5.47 6.81
C ALA A 33 5.65 5.39 5.86
N ALA A 34 5.84 4.88 4.65
CA ALA A 34 4.79 4.70 3.65
C ALA A 34 3.75 3.66 4.09
N SER A 35 4.17 2.56 4.71
CA SER A 35 3.24 1.56 5.28
C SER A 35 2.37 2.17 6.39
N LEU A 36 2.95 3.00 7.26
CA LEU A 36 2.20 3.71 8.30
C LEU A 36 1.24 4.76 7.72
N LEU A 37 1.68 5.50 6.71
CA LEU A 37 0.84 6.49 6.03
C LEU A 37 -0.34 5.82 5.30
N THR A 38 -0.10 4.68 4.64
CA THR A 38 -1.16 3.89 3.99
C THR A 38 -2.15 3.34 5.02
N SER A 39 -1.66 2.84 6.15
CA SER A 39 -2.50 2.36 7.26
C SER A 39 -3.38 3.48 7.82
N LEU A 40 -2.81 4.66 8.03
CA LEU A 40 -3.56 5.85 8.41
C LEU A 40 -4.62 6.21 7.36
N GLY A 41 -4.28 6.18 6.07
CA GLY A 41 -5.20 6.42 4.98
C GLY A 41 -6.41 5.47 4.99
N PHE A 42 -6.19 4.18 5.25
CA PHE A 42 -7.29 3.21 5.40
C PHE A 42 -8.23 3.58 6.54
N VAL A 43 -7.68 3.90 7.72
CA VAL A 43 -8.49 4.30 8.89
C VAL A 43 -9.26 5.60 8.60
N LEU A 44 -8.62 6.58 7.97
CA LEU A 44 -9.24 7.86 7.63
C LEU A 44 -10.39 7.68 6.63
N ILE A 45 -10.24 6.84 5.61
CA ILE A 45 -11.33 6.54 4.67
C ILE A 45 -12.48 5.84 5.39
N TRP A 46 -12.18 4.90 6.29
CA TRP A 46 -13.21 4.14 7.00
C TRP A 46 -14.13 5.01 7.86
N ILE A 47 -13.58 6.01 8.54
CA ILE A 47 -14.36 6.93 9.40
C ILE A 47 -14.92 8.15 8.66
N ALA A 48 -14.74 8.25 7.33
CA ALA A 48 -15.12 9.43 6.57
C ALA A 48 -16.66 9.61 6.53
N PRO A 49 -17.21 10.69 7.11
CA PRO A 49 -18.66 10.87 7.22
C PRO A 49 -19.30 11.47 5.96
N THR A 50 -18.50 12.07 5.06
CA THR A 50 -18.99 12.75 3.86
C THR A 50 -18.15 12.43 2.63
N PRO A 51 -18.72 12.49 1.42
CA PRO A 51 -17.98 12.25 0.17
C PRO A 51 -16.77 13.17 0.00
N SER A 52 -16.85 14.43 0.40
CA SER A 52 -15.73 15.38 0.31
C SER A 52 -14.57 15.00 1.22
N VAL A 53 -14.86 14.57 2.46
CA VAL A 53 -13.85 14.08 3.40
C VAL A 53 -13.24 12.77 2.90
N LEU A 54 -14.05 11.91 2.27
CA LEU A 54 -13.59 10.66 1.67
C LEU A 54 -12.61 10.91 0.52
N VAL A 55 -12.83 11.93 -0.33
CA VAL A 55 -11.89 12.33 -1.39
C VAL A 55 -10.57 12.82 -0.78
N LEU A 56 -10.63 13.68 0.23
CA LEU A 56 -9.44 14.20 0.91
C LEU A 56 -8.62 13.08 1.58
N ASN A 57 -9.29 12.19 2.30
CA ASN A 57 -8.67 11.03 2.96
C ASN A 57 -8.13 10.03 1.93
N GLY A 58 -8.82 9.90 0.80
CA GLY A 58 -8.35 9.18 -0.39
C GLY A 58 -6.98 9.68 -0.84
N SER A 59 -6.76 10.99 -0.94
CA SER A 59 -5.43 11.52 -1.31
C SER A 59 -4.32 11.10 -0.36
N VAL A 60 -4.59 11.01 0.96
CA VAL A 60 -3.61 10.52 1.96
C VAL A 60 -3.29 9.05 1.73
N PHE A 61 -4.31 8.23 1.47
CA PHE A 61 -4.14 6.83 1.13
C PHE A 61 -3.35 6.64 -0.17
N GLY A 62 -3.68 7.39 -1.22
CA GLY A 62 -2.98 7.38 -2.50
C GLY A 62 -1.51 7.79 -2.37
N ALA A 63 -1.23 8.80 -1.54
CA ALA A 63 0.12 9.21 -1.19
C ALA A 63 0.92 8.08 -0.51
N GLY A 64 0.32 7.41 0.48
CA GLY A 64 0.93 6.25 1.15
C GLY A 64 1.27 5.12 0.17
N ILE A 65 0.33 4.75 -0.70
CA ILE A 65 0.55 3.72 -1.72
C ILE A 65 1.66 4.12 -2.71
N GLY A 66 1.67 5.37 -3.19
CA GLY A 66 2.70 5.85 -4.12
C GLY A 66 4.11 5.73 -3.54
N LEU A 67 4.28 6.15 -2.27
CA LEU A 67 5.55 5.99 -1.56
C LEU A 67 5.91 4.52 -1.30
N PHE A 68 4.92 3.69 -0.96
CA PHE A 68 5.10 2.27 -0.68
C PHE A 68 5.57 1.53 -1.93
N LEU A 69 4.91 1.74 -3.06
CA LEU A 69 5.26 1.11 -4.33
C LEU A 69 6.70 1.45 -4.72
N THR A 70 7.06 2.73 -4.74
CA THR A 70 8.40 3.15 -5.16
C THR A 70 9.50 2.70 -4.21
N SER A 71 9.27 2.78 -2.90
CA SER A 71 10.25 2.34 -1.90
C SER A 71 10.39 0.82 -1.83
N SER A 72 9.33 0.06 -2.10
CA SER A 72 9.37 -1.41 -2.12
C SER A 72 10.17 -1.92 -3.32
N TRP A 73 9.98 -1.33 -4.51
CA TRP A 73 10.82 -1.63 -5.68
C TRP A 73 12.28 -1.26 -5.44
N ALA A 74 12.56 -0.10 -4.84
CA ALA A 74 13.91 0.31 -4.48
C ALA A 74 14.57 -0.68 -3.50
N LEU A 75 13.82 -1.16 -2.50
CA LEU A 75 14.32 -2.15 -1.53
C LEU A 75 14.54 -3.52 -2.18
N ALA A 76 13.63 -3.98 -3.03
CA ALA A 76 13.74 -5.25 -3.76
C ALA A 76 14.99 -5.26 -4.66
N ASN A 77 15.23 -4.16 -5.39
CA ASN A 77 16.43 -4.01 -6.22
C ASN A 77 17.73 -4.06 -5.40
N LYS A 78 17.75 -3.48 -4.19
CA LYS A 78 18.91 -3.54 -3.30
C LYS A 78 19.14 -4.93 -2.68
N LEU A 79 18.09 -5.73 -2.53
CA LEU A 79 18.18 -7.09 -1.99
C LEU A 79 18.49 -8.14 -3.06
N ALA A 80 18.28 -7.83 -4.33
CA ALA A 80 18.51 -8.75 -5.44
C ALA A 80 20.02 -9.03 -5.62
N PRO A 81 20.48 -10.30 -5.53
CA PRO A 81 21.85 -10.68 -5.82
C PRO A 81 22.22 -10.44 -7.28
N GLN A 82 23.48 -10.07 -7.54
CA GLN A 82 24.00 -9.98 -8.91
C GLN A 82 23.90 -11.34 -9.60
N GLY A 83 23.24 -11.38 -10.77
CA GLY A 83 22.99 -12.61 -11.53
C GLY A 83 21.62 -13.29 -11.28
N GLU A 84 20.93 -12.98 -10.17
CA GLU A 84 19.58 -13.52 -9.90
C GLU A 84 18.47 -12.46 -9.99
N ALA A 85 18.76 -11.24 -10.44
CA ALA A 85 17.81 -10.14 -10.51
C ALA A 85 16.50 -10.52 -11.21
N GLY A 86 16.55 -11.28 -12.31
CA GLY A 86 15.35 -11.75 -13.02
C GLY A 86 14.43 -12.63 -12.16
N LYS A 87 14.99 -13.46 -11.27
CA LYS A 87 14.24 -14.32 -10.34
C LYS A 87 13.57 -13.51 -9.24
N TYR A 88 14.28 -12.53 -8.67
CA TYR A 88 13.74 -11.65 -7.61
C TYR A 88 12.66 -10.70 -8.15
N LEU A 89 12.88 -10.13 -9.33
CA LEU A 89 11.88 -9.33 -10.04
C LEU A 89 10.68 -10.18 -10.46
N GLY A 90 10.91 -11.42 -10.93
CA GLY A 90 9.85 -12.38 -11.24
C GLY A 90 8.97 -12.70 -10.04
N LEU A 91 9.56 -12.95 -8.86
CA LEU A 91 8.81 -13.18 -7.61
C LEU A 91 8.01 -11.95 -7.18
N THR A 92 8.57 -10.76 -7.36
CA THR A 92 7.89 -9.49 -7.05
C THR A 92 6.68 -9.28 -7.96
N ASN A 93 6.83 -9.55 -9.27
CA ASN A 93 5.73 -9.50 -10.22
C ASN A 93 4.65 -10.55 -9.93
N LEU A 94 5.04 -11.78 -9.58
CA LEU A 94 4.12 -12.83 -9.18
C LEU A 94 3.32 -12.43 -7.94
N SER A 95 3.98 -11.81 -6.95
CA SER A 95 3.33 -11.30 -5.75
C SER A 95 2.33 -10.19 -6.08
N THR A 96 2.70 -9.28 -6.99
CA THR A 96 1.83 -8.19 -7.45
C THR A 96 0.61 -8.70 -8.22
N ALA A 97 0.81 -9.62 -9.16
CA ALA A 97 -0.27 -10.26 -9.90
C ALA A 97 -1.19 -11.08 -8.98
N GLY A 98 -0.61 -11.81 -8.03
CA GLY A 98 -1.34 -12.57 -7.02
C GLY A 98 -2.20 -11.66 -6.13
N ALA A 99 -1.65 -10.54 -5.66
CA ALA A 99 -2.41 -9.53 -4.92
C ALA A 99 -3.57 -8.96 -5.76
N GLY A 100 -3.34 -8.68 -7.05
CA GLY A 100 -4.39 -8.23 -7.96
C GLY A 100 -5.49 -9.27 -8.18
N ALA A 101 -5.15 -10.56 -8.28
CA ALA A 101 -6.13 -11.64 -8.37
C ALA A 101 -6.96 -11.78 -7.09
N LEU A 102 -6.30 -11.74 -5.92
CA LEU A 102 -6.97 -11.76 -4.61
C LEU A 102 -7.91 -10.58 -4.43
N ALA A 103 -7.50 -9.37 -4.82
CA ALA A 103 -8.36 -8.18 -4.75
C ALA A 103 -9.65 -8.33 -5.58
N ARG A 104 -9.60 -9.06 -6.71
CA ARG A 104 -10.81 -9.35 -7.50
C ARG A 104 -11.73 -10.37 -6.85
N LEU A 105 -11.18 -11.31 -6.07
CA LEU A 105 -11.96 -12.27 -5.29
C LEU A 105 -12.56 -11.64 -4.03
N GLU A 106 -11.92 -10.60 -3.49
CA GLU A 106 -12.41 -9.85 -2.34
C GLU A 106 -13.74 -9.14 -2.65
N GLY A 107 -13.94 -8.66 -3.89
CA GLY A 107 -15.16 -7.97 -4.32
C GLY A 107 -16.46 -8.74 -4.02
N PRO A 108 -16.65 -9.97 -4.56
CA PRO A 108 -17.82 -10.79 -4.24
C PRO A 108 -18.01 -11.08 -2.75
N ALA A 109 -16.91 -11.20 -1.99
CA ALA A 109 -16.97 -11.41 -0.54
C ALA A 109 -17.46 -10.14 0.20
N ILE A 110 -16.97 -8.97 -0.20
CA ILE A 110 -17.43 -7.66 0.30
C ILE A 110 -18.92 -7.49 -0.02
N ASP A 111 -19.32 -7.77 -1.26
CA ASP A 111 -20.71 -7.65 -1.70
C ASP A 111 -21.64 -8.59 -0.94
N ALA A 112 -21.24 -9.85 -0.73
CA ALA A 112 -22.01 -10.81 0.05
C ALA A 112 -22.18 -10.38 1.51
N LEU A 113 -21.11 -9.85 2.14
CA LEU A 113 -21.16 -9.33 3.51
C LEU A 113 -22.04 -8.08 3.62
N ASN A 114 -22.01 -7.20 2.62
CA ASN A 114 -22.87 -6.03 2.57
C ASN A 114 -24.34 -6.41 2.34
N ALA A 115 -24.60 -7.42 1.51
CA ALA A 115 -25.95 -7.93 1.24
C ALA A 115 -26.56 -8.66 2.44
N ALA A 116 -25.75 -9.30 3.28
CA ALA A 116 -26.21 -9.99 4.49
C ALA A 116 -26.84 -9.03 5.52
N HIS A 117 -26.30 -7.80 5.64
CA HIS A 117 -26.81 -6.77 6.55
C HIS A 117 -26.86 -5.39 5.86
N PRO A 118 -27.90 -5.14 5.04
CA PRO A 118 -28.05 -3.87 4.34
C PRO A 118 -28.15 -2.69 5.32
N GLY A 119 -27.38 -1.63 5.08
CA GLY A 119 -27.36 -0.41 5.90
C GLY A 119 -26.20 -0.31 6.91
N LEU A 120 -25.55 -1.43 7.26
CA LEU A 120 -24.38 -1.45 8.14
C LEU A 120 -23.04 -1.53 7.37
N TRP A 121 -23.07 -2.02 6.12
CA TRP A 121 -21.94 -2.02 5.19
C TRP A 121 -20.67 -2.72 5.74
N TYR A 122 -20.86 -3.86 6.42
CA TYR A 122 -19.79 -4.61 7.06
C TYR A 122 -18.70 -5.09 6.10
N GLY A 123 -19.00 -5.30 4.81
CA GLY A 123 -18.02 -5.65 3.80
C GLY A 123 -16.97 -4.53 3.62
N TYR A 124 -17.41 -3.28 3.51
CA TYR A 124 -16.48 -2.14 3.37
C TYR A 124 -15.69 -1.88 4.65
N ALA A 125 -16.34 -1.97 5.82
CA ALA A 125 -15.63 -1.87 7.09
C ALA A 125 -14.56 -2.97 7.23
N GLY A 126 -14.91 -4.21 6.88
CA GLY A 126 -14.01 -5.35 6.86
C GLY A 126 -12.80 -5.14 5.94
N MET A 127 -13.03 -4.66 4.71
CA MET A 127 -11.97 -4.34 3.74
C MET A 127 -10.97 -3.33 4.30
N PHE A 128 -11.43 -2.22 4.89
CA PHE A 128 -10.53 -1.19 5.43
C PHE A 128 -9.79 -1.64 6.69
N ILE A 129 -10.43 -2.42 7.56
CA ILE A 129 -9.79 -3.03 8.74
C ILE A 129 -8.73 -4.04 8.29
N PHE A 130 -9.06 -4.90 7.33
CA PHE A 130 -8.14 -5.89 6.78
C PHE A 130 -6.94 -5.22 6.10
N GLY A 131 -7.17 -4.19 5.29
CA GLY A 131 -6.11 -3.39 4.68
C GLY A 131 -5.20 -2.70 5.72
N THR A 132 -5.79 -2.14 6.78
CA THR A 132 -5.05 -1.56 7.91
C THR A 132 -4.17 -2.60 8.59
N PHE A 133 -4.72 -3.79 8.88
CA PHE A 133 -3.96 -4.88 9.49
C PHE A 133 -2.80 -5.35 8.59
N CYS A 134 -3.05 -5.58 7.30
CA CYS A 134 -2.04 -6.02 6.34
C CYS A 134 -0.90 -5.00 6.18
N THR A 135 -1.23 -3.70 6.16
CA THR A 135 -0.21 -2.64 6.05
C THR A 135 0.60 -2.47 7.33
N LEU A 136 0.01 -2.65 8.51
CA LEU A 136 0.74 -2.68 9.78
C LEU A 136 1.62 -3.92 9.90
N LEU A 137 1.13 -5.09 9.48
CA LEU A 137 1.92 -6.31 9.41
C LEU A 137 3.12 -6.13 8.47
N SER A 138 2.91 -5.51 7.31
CA SER A 138 3.99 -5.13 6.39
C SER A 138 5.03 -4.25 7.11
N ALA A 139 4.61 -3.17 7.79
CA ALA A 139 5.51 -2.29 8.54
C ALA A 139 6.31 -3.05 9.61
N PHE A 140 5.68 -4.00 10.31
CA PHE A 140 6.32 -4.86 11.30
C PHE A 140 7.36 -5.80 10.67
N LEU A 141 7.01 -6.46 9.56
CA LEU A 141 7.91 -7.37 8.85
C LEU A 141 9.11 -6.64 8.24
N ILE A 142 8.92 -5.43 7.71
CA ILE A 142 10.02 -4.60 7.17
C ILE A 142 11.08 -4.32 8.25
N LYS A 143 10.69 -4.17 9.52
CA LYS A 143 11.68 -3.98 10.61
C LYS A 143 12.66 -5.15 10.71
N ARG A 144 12.19 -6.39 10.46
CA ARG A 144 13.00 -7.62 10.47
C ARG A 144 13.92 -7.77 9.27
N VAL A 145 13.73 -7.00 8.20
CA VAL A 145 14.58 -7.06 7.00
C VAL A 145 15.93 -6.39 7.29
N THR A 146 17.00 -7.17 7.31
CA THR A 146 18.37 -6.66 7.41
C THR A 146 18.93 -6.46 6.01
N ILE A 147 19.31 -5.21 5.68
CA ILE A 147 20.03 -4.92 4.45
C ILE A 147 21.51 -5.19 4.73
N LYS A 148 22.12 -6.17 4.06
CA LYS A 148 23.58 -6.37 4.13
C LYS A 148 24.26 -5.15 3.50
N GLY A 149 24.92 -4.32 4.31
CA GLY A 149 25.77 -3.21 3.84
C GLY A 149 25.64 -1.86 4.53
N SER A 150 24.92 -1.71 5.66
CA SER A 150 24.89 -0.42 6.41
C SER A 150 25.73 -0.39 7.69
N ASP A 151 26.48 -1.45 8.00
CA ASP A 151 27.47 -1.47 9.07
C ASP A 151 28.85 -1.66 8.41
N GLN A 152 29.39 -0.56 7.88
CA GLN A 152 30.82 -0.30 7.74
C GLN A 152 31.09 1.13 8.19
#